data_AF-A0A956IYL4-F1
#
_entry.id   AF-A0A956IYL4-F1
#
_cell.length_a   1.000
_cell.length_b   1.000
_cell.length_c   1.000
_cell.angle_alpha   90.00
_cell.angle_beta   90.00
_cell.angle_gamma   90.00
#
_symmetry.space_group_name_H-M   'P 1'
#
loop_
_entity.id
_entity.type
_entity.pdbx_description
1 polymer ?
#
loop_
_entity_poly.entity_id
_entity_poly.type
_entity_poly.pdbx_seq_one_letter_code
_entity_poly.pdbx_strand_id
1 'polypeptide(L)'
;RWDDLLDASAPDRLDTYKEMLLDYDLHGRGAVQQIYANANTVITKPATLSKLVTDIDGLDWYSVDRDDLGDLYEDLLERNAGEKKSGAGQYFTPRHLIDSIVSVMKPQLGDVIQDPAAGTCGFLIAANNYLRHHNDFDSLSDEAQRKYRHQTFHGMELVQDTHRLALMNMLLHGLEGGVTFGDTLSDEHKSLPPATLILSNPPFGTKKGGGLPTRGDLTYVTSNKQFA
;
A
#
# COMPACT_ATOMS: atom_id res chain seq x y z
N ARG A 1 10.18 -19.11 -9.53
CA ARG A 1 9.84 -18.06 -10.54
C ARG A 1 8.44 -18.36 -11.09
N TRP A 2 7.84 -17.50 -11.92
CA TRP A 2 6.47 -17.69 -12.42
C TRP A 2 6.29 -19.02 -13.16
N ASP A 3 7.20 -19.32 -14.09
CA ASP A 3 7.16 -20.58 -14.87
C ASP A 3 7.22 -21.82 -13.97
N ASP A 4 8.04 -21.79 -12.90
CA ASP A 4 8.13 -22.90 -11.93
C ASP A 4 6.78 -23.17 -11.24
N LEU A 5 5.99 -22.12 -11.00
CA LEU A 5 4.65 -22.23 -10.41
C LEU A 5 3.62 -22.71 -11.46
N LEU A 6 3.76 -22.26 -12.71
CA LEU A 6 2.88 -22.62 -13.81
C LEU A 6 3.03 -24.10 -14.19
N ASP A 7 4.26 -24.58 -14.30
CA ASP A 7 4.60 -25.94 -14.75
C ASP A 7 4.34 -27.02 -13.68
N ALA A 8 4.24 -26.63 -12.40
CA ALA A 8 3.99 -27.57 -11.31
C ALA A 8 2.62 -28.26 -11.43
N SER A 9 2.56 -29.53 -11.00
CA SER A 9 1.30 -30.27 -10.88
C SER A 9 0.38 -29.59 -9.86
N ALA A 10 -0.94 -29.80 -9.94
CA ALA A 10 -1.87 -29.08 -9.05
C ALA A 10 -1.53 -29.24 -7.54
N PRO A 11 -1.29 -30.46 -6.99
CA PRO A 11 -0.84 -30.63 -5.62
C PRO A 11 0.50 -29.92 -5.32
N ASP A 12 1.51 -30.14 -6.17
CA ASP A 12 2.85 -29.60 -5.94
C ASP A 12 2.87 -28.07 -6.02
N ARG A 13 2.07 -27.48 -6.91
CA ARG A 13 1.93 -26.03 -7.10
C ARG A 13 1.58 -25.31 -5.80
N LEU A 14 0.76 -25.90 -4.94
CA LEU A 14 0.41 -25.27 -3.66
C LEU A 14 1.59 -25.24 -2.70
N ASP A 15 2.40 -26.29 -2.68
CA ASP A 15 3.58 -26.35 -1.82
C ASP A 15 4.70 -25.47 -2.38
N THR A 16 4.94 -25.50 -3.70
CA THR A 16 5.82 -24.56 -4.39
C THR A 16 5.42 -23.11 -4.13
N TYR A 17 4.13 -22.77 -4.15
CA TYR A 17 3.67 -21.42 -3.85
C TYR A 17 4.03 -20.98 -2.43
N LYS A 18 3.83 -21.84 -1.42
CA LYS A 18 4.20 -21.54 -0.03
C LYS A 18 5.70 -21.36 0.12
N GLU A 19 6.49 -22.22 -0.52
CA GLU A 19 7.95 -22.13 -0.52
C GLU A 19 8.42 -20.83 -1.18
N MET A 20 7.81 -20.42 -2.29
CA MET A 20 8.09 -19.15 -2.95
C MET A 20 7.77 -17.94 -2.07
N LEU A 21 6.64 -17.95 -1.36
CA LEU A 21 6.30 -16.87 -0.42
C LEU A 21 7.37 -16.71 0.66
N LEU A 22 7.84 -17.83 1.23
CA LEU A 22 8.92 -17.83 2.22
C LEU A 22 10.26 -17.38 1.63
N ASP A 23 10.58 -17.82 0.41
CA ASP A 23 11.81 -17.43 -0.28
C ASP A 23 11.85 -15.91 -0.55
N TYR A 24 10.75 -15.31 -0.98
CA TYR A 24 10.68 -13.87 -1.20
C TYR A 24 10.74 -13.05 0.10
N ASP A 25 10.20 -13.56 1.20
CA ASP A 25 10.35 -12.96 2.54
C ASP A 25 11.84 -12.96 2.98
N LEU A 26 12.50 -14.12 2.89
CA LEU A 26 13.86 -14.30 3.41
C LEU A 26 14.96 -13.74 2.49
N HIS A 27 14.77 -13.83 1.17
CA HIS A 27 15.81 -13.58 0.17
C HIS A 27 15.44 -12.53 -0.88
N GLY A 28 14.23 -11.96 -0.80
CA GLY A 28 13.82 -10.84 -1.64
C GLY A 28 14.72 -9.60 -1.47
N ARG A 29 14.52 -8.60 -2.31
CA ARG A 29 15.23 -7.31 -2.21
C ARG A 29 14.27 -6.12 -2.31
N GLY A 30 14.53 -5.09 -1.52
CA GLY A 30 13.79 -3.83 -1.58
C GLY A 30 12.28 -4.02 -1.41
N ALA A 31 11.50 -3.37 -2.28
CA ALA A 31 10.03 -3.44 -2.26
C ALA A 31 9.49 -4.87 -2.36
N VAL A 32 10.13 -5.75 -3.14
CA VAL A 32 9.70 -7.15 -3.28
C VAL A 32 9.75 -7.86 -1.93
N GLN A 33 10.84 -7.71 -1.19
CA GLN A 33 10.96 -8.33 0.14
C GLN A 33 9.88 -7.80 1.09
N GLN A 34 9.65 -6.49 1.09
CA GLN A 34 8.65 -5.87 1.96
C GLN A 34 7.22 -6.31 1.61
N ILE A 35 6.90 -6.44 0.32
CA ILE A 35 5.63 -6.99 -0.15
C ILE A 35 5.46 -8.41 0.39
N TYR A 36 6.47 -9.27 0.29
CA TYR A 36 6.36 -10.66 0.73
C TYR A 36 6.67 -10.91 2.20
N ALA A 37 6.96 -9.87 2.98
CA ALA A 37 7.27 -9.99 4.39
C ALA A 37 6.14 -10.70 5.16
N ASN A 38 6.46 -11.82 5.82
CA ASN A 38 5.53 -12.69 6.53
C ASN A 38 4.31 -13.11 5.66
N ALA A 39 4.50 -13.29 4.36
CA ALA A 39 3.43 -13.70 3.45
C ALA A 39 3.03 -15.16 3.65
N ASN A 40 1.72 -15.37 3.68
CA ASN A 40 1.11 -16.69 3.76
C ASN A 40 -0.15 -16.71 2.90
N THR A 41 -0.55 -17.90 2.47
CA THR A 41 -1.75 -18.11 1.66
C THR A 41 -2.88 -18.69 2.49
N VAL A 42 -4.08 -18.14 2.31
CA VAL A 42 -5.32 -18.71 2.84
C VAL A 42 -5.89 -19.82 1.94
N ILE A 43 -5.33 -20.00 0.74
CA ILE A 43 -5.78 -21.01 -0.21
C ILE A 43 -5.31 -22.39 0.26
N THR A 44 -6.27 -23.25 0.59
CA THR A 44 -6.00 -24.62 1.07
C THR A 44 -6.23 -25.70 0.01
N LYS A 45 -6.96 -25.37 -1.07
CA LYS A 45 -7.32 -26.33 -2.13
C LYS A 45 -6.39 -26.16 -3.33
N PRO A 46 -5.61 -27.19 -3.71
CA PRO A 46 -4.67 -27.09 -4.83
C PRO A 46 -5.33 -26.76 -6.17
N ALA A 47 -6.52 -27.30 -6.42
CA ALA A 47 -7.30 -26.99 -7.62
C ALA A 47 -7.71 -25.51 -7.72
N THR A 48 -7.98 -24.86 -6.58
CA THR A 48 -8.33 -23.43 -6.52
C THR A 48 -7.13 -22.57 -6.89
N LEU A 49 -5.95 -22.85 -6.31
CA LEU A 49 -4.72 -22.15 -6.68
C LEU A 49 -4.39 -22.37 -8.16
N SER A 50 -4.52 -23.60 -8.63
CA SER A 50 -4.26 -23.95 -10.03
C SER A 50 -5.12 -23.15 -10.99
N LYS A 51 -6.42 -23.05 -10.71
CA LYS A 51 -7.32 -22.22 -11.50
C LYS A 51 -6.91 -20.74 -11.46
N LEU A 52 -6.58 -20.21 -10.28
CA LEU A 52 -6.15 -18.82 -10.13
C LEU A 52 -4.89 -18.52 -10.95
N VAL A 53 -3.87 -19.38 -10.86
CA VAL A 53 -2.61 -19.22 -11.59
C VAL A 53 -2.85 -19.24 -13.09
N THR A 54 -3.64 -20.19 -13.60
CA THR A 54 -4.00 -20.25 -15.02
C THR A 54 -4.82 -19.05 -15.48
N ASP A 55 -5.79 -18.61 -14.68
CA ASP A 55 -6.62 -17.44 -15.02
C ASP A 55 -5.77 -16.15 -15.04
N ILE A 56 -4.79 -16.02 -14.13
CA ILE A 56 -3.81 -14.90 -14.09
C ILE A 56 -2.83 -14.96 -15.28
N ASP A 57 -2.33 -16.14 -15.62
CA ASP A 57 -1.40 -16.36 -16.75
C ASP A 57 -2.06 -16.01 -18.09
N GLY A 58 -3.36 -16.27 -18.21
CA GLY A 58 -4.15 -15.94 -19.40
C GLY A 58 -4.48 -14.46 -19.58
N LEU A 59 -4.12 -13.59 -18.64
CA LEU A 59 -4.29 -12.14 -18.78
C LEU A 59 -3.17 -11.56 -19.65
N ASP A 60 -3.51 -10.67 -20.58
CA ASP A 60 -2.53 -10.00 -21.43
C ASP A 60 -1.91 -8.80 -20.69
N TRP A 61 -0.99 -9.10 -19.77
CA TRP A 61 -0.29 -8.10 -18.95
C TRP A 61 0.54 -7.09 -19.75
N TYR A 62 0.94 -7.42 -20.99
CA TYR A 62 1.79 -6.55 -21.81
C TYR A 62 0.99 -5.53 -22.63
N SER A 63 -0.30 -5.79 -22.86
CA SER A 63 -1.20 -4.89 -23.58
C SER A 63 -1.84 -3.80 -22.70
N VAL A 64 -1.76 -3.95 -21.38
CA VAL A 64 -2.42 -3.07 -20.41
C VAL A 64 -1.42 -2.01 -19.94
N ASP A 65 -1.80 -0.73 -19.98
CA ASP A 65 -0.99 0.33 -19.41
C ASP A 65 -0.83 0.10 -17.90
N ARG A 66 0.33 0.44 -17.34
CA ARG A 66 0.57 0.34 -15.90
C ARG A 66 -0.46 1.17 -15.12
N ASP A 67 -0.86 2.32 -15.67
CA ASP A 67 -1.91 3.15 -15.09
C ASP A 67 -3.27 2.40 -15.04
N ASP A 68 -3.63 1.66 -16.10
CA ASP A 68 -4.86 0.85 -16.13
C ASP A 68 -4.86 -0.30 -15.10
N LEU A 69 -3.68 -0.91 -14.84
CA LEU A 69 -3.53 -1.94 -13.80
C LEU A 69 -3.67 -1.37 -12.39
N GLY A 70 -3.17 -0.16 -12.16
CA GLY A 70 -3.33 0.56 -10.90
C GLY A 70 -4.81 0.83 -10.59
N ASP A 71 -5.53 1.36 -11.57
CA ASP A 71 -6.96 1.66 -11.44
C ASP A 71 -7.79 0.39 -11.20
N LEU A 72 -7.51 -0.70 -11.93
CA LEU A 72 -8.17 -1.99 -11.71
C LEU A 72 -7.91 -2.53 -10.28
N TYR A 73 -6.69 -2.38 -9.78
CA TYR A 73 -6.34 -2.81 -8.43
C TYR A 73 -7.09 -1.98 -7.37
N GLU A 74 -7.18 -0.67 -7.55
CA GLU A 74 -7.94 0.22 -6.66
C GLU A 74 -9.44 -0.10 -6.64
N ASP A 75 -10.02 -0.41 -7.79
CA ASP A 75 -11.41 -0.85 -7.94
C ASP A 75 -11.69 -2.14 -7.14
N LEU A 76 -10.77 -3.11 -7.20
CA LEU A 76 -10.89 -4.35 -6.44
C LEU A 76 -10.77 -4.11 -4.94
N LEU A 77 -9.86 -3.23 -4.51
CA LEU A 77 -9.74 -2.82 -3.11
C LEU A 77 -11.01 -2.14 -2.60
N GLU A 78 -11.60 -1.24 -3.39
CA GLU A 78 -12.85 -0.56 -3.03
C GLU A 78 -14.02 -1.53 -2.89
N ARG A 79 -14.15 -2.48 -3.83
CA ARG A 79 -15.18 -3.53 -3.75
C ARG A 79 -15.01 -4.38 -2.50
N ASN A 80 -13.78 -4.78 -2.17
CA ASN A 80 -13.49 -5.58 -0.98
C ASN A 80 -13.81 -4.83 0.33
N ALA A 81 -13.51 -3.53 0.37
CA ALA A 81 -13.82 -2.68 1.52
C ALA A 81 -15.33 -2.45 1.71
N GLY A 82 -16.09 -2.33 0.61
CA GLY A 82 -17.54 -2.17 0.62
C GLY A 82 -18.30 -3.42 1.08
N GLU A 83 -17.69 -4.60 1.01
CA GLU A 83 -18.29 -5.83 1.50
C GLU A 83 -18.32 -5.87 3.03
N LYS A 84 -19.50 -5.61 3.63
CA LYS A 84 -19.73 -5.59 5.10
C LYS A 84 -19.22 -6.82 5.88
N LYS A 85 -18.97 -7.95 5.22
CA LYS A 85 -18.46 -9.19 5.84
C LYS A 85 -16.93 -9.25 5.93
N SER A 86 -16.20 -8.42 5.19
CA SER A 86 -14.72 -8.49 5.12
C SER A 86 -14.04 -7.85 6.33
N GLY A 87 -14.68 -6.87 6.99
CA GLY A 87 -14.05 -6.05 8.02
C GLY A 87 -12.96 -5.10 7.48
N ALA A 88 -12.71 -5.11 6.17
CA ALA A 88 -11.66 -4.33 5.51
C ALA A 88 -11.99 -2.82 5.46
N GLY A 89 -13.26 -2.44 5.63
CA GLY A 89 -13.70 -1.03 5.61
C GLY A 89 -13.04 -0.12 6.66
N GLN A 90 -12.39 -0.67 7.69
CA GLN A 90 -11.61 0.14 8.65
C GLN A 90 -10.28 0.66 8.07
N TYR A 91 -9.79 0.07 6.98
CA TYR A 91 -8.54 0.43 6.30
C TYR A 91 -8.78 1.20 5.00
N PHE A 92 -10.04 1.53 4.70
CA PHE A 92 -10.44 2.12 3.43
C PHE A 92 -11.20 3.42 3.65
N THR A 93 -10.88 4.41 2.84
CA THR A 93 -11.59 5.69 2.79
C THR A 93 -12.25 5.81 1.41
N PRO A 94 -13.54 6.17 1.31
CA PRO A 94 -14.20 6.31 0.01
C PRO A 94 -13.46 7.27 -0.93
N ARG A 95 -13.27 6.88 -2.20
CA ARG A 95 -12.44 7.61 -3.17
C ARG A 95 -12.91 9.04 -3.39
N HIS A 96 -14.22 9.22 -3.55
CA HIS A 96 -14.82 10.55 -3.69
C HIS A 96 -14.51 11.49 -2.51
N LEU A 97 -14.37 10.96 -1.28
CA LEU A 97 -13.98 11.75 -0.12
C LEU A 97 -12.50 12.12 -0.19
N ILE A 98 -11.63 11.15 -0.51
CA ILE A 98 -10.20 11.38 -0.72
C ILE A 98 -9.99 12.46 -1.78
N ASP A 99 -10.59 12.29 -2.96
CA ASP A 99 -10.42 13.21 -4.10
C ASP A 99 -10.89 14.61 -3.77
N SER A 100 -12.00 14.73 -3.02
CA SER A 100 -12.50 16.02 -2.56
C SER A 100 -11.51 16.72 -1.63
N ILE A 101 -10.92 15.98 -0.68
CA ILE A 101 -9.91 16.51 0.23
C ILE A 101 -8.67 16.93 -0.55
N VAL A 102 -8.13 16.07 -1.41
CA VAL A 102 -6.94 16.36 -2.23
C VAL A 102 -7.16 17.59 -3.11
N SER A 103 -8.34 17.72 -3.74
CA SER A 103 -8.68 18.85 -4.60
C SER A 103 -8.71 20.19 -3.87
N VAL A 104 -9.07 20.19 -2.58
CA VAL A 104 -9.05 21.40 -1.74
C VAL A 104 -7.64 21.67 -1.21
N MET A 105 -6.89 20.63 -0.85
CA MET A 105 -5.53 20.75 -0.32
C MET A 105 -4.49 21.14 -1.38
N LYS A 106 -4.73 20.79 -2.66
CA LYS A 106 -3.92 21.18 -3.82
C LYS A 106 -2.42 20.90 -3.64
N PRO A 107 -2.01 19.63 -3.51
CA PRO A 107 -0.60 19.28 -3.35
C PRO A 107 0.26 19.83 -4.49
N GLN A 108 1.53 20.13 -4.19
CA GLN A 108 2.52 20.70 -5.10
C GLN A 108 3.73 19.77 -5.22
N LEU A 109 4.47 19.82 -6.34
CA LEU A 109 5.68 19.01 -6.56
C LEU A 109 6.79 19.24 -5.52
N GLY A 110 6.74 20.37 -4.80
CA GLY A 110 7.65 20.68 -3.72
C GLY A 110 7.37 19.93 -2.41
N ASP A 111 6.17 19.39 -2.26
CA ASP A 111 5.67 18.85 -0.99
C ASP A 111 6.35 17.54 -0.57
N VAL A 112 6.36 17.35 0.75
CA VAL A 112 6.54 16.07 1.42
C VAL A 112 5.17 15.70 1.99
N ILE A 113 4.49 14.80 1.29
CA ILE A 113 3.12 14.38 1.55
C ILE A 113 3.14 13.11 2.39
N GLN A 114 2.48 13.14 3.54
CA GLN A 114 2.48 12.04 4.49
C GLN A 114 1.08 11.54 4.84
N ASP A 115 0.92 10.22 4.88
CA ASP A 115 -0.23 9.54 5.51
C ASP A 115 0.23 8.68 6.71
N PRO A 116 0.13 9.17 7.96
CA PRO A 116 0.50 8.44 9.16
C PRO A 116 -0.39 7.22 9.49
N ALA A 117 -1.50 7.01 8.78
CA ALA A 117 -2.37 5.85 8.92
C ALA A 117 -2.74 5.36 7.52
N ALA A 118 -1.71 4.92 6.79
CA ALA A 118 -1.74 4.86 5.33
C ALA A 118 -2.82 3.94 4.76
N GLY A 119 -3.21 2.87 5.47
CA GLY A 119 -4.15 1.90 4.94
C GLY A 119 -3.64 1.34 3.62
N THR A 120 -4.46 1.36 2.58
CA THR A 120 -4.07 0.96 1.21
C THR A 120 -3.40 2.08 0.40
N CYS A 121 -3.02 3.21 1.02
CA CYS A 121 -2.42 4.41 0.41
C CYS A 121 -3.34 5.27 -0.46
N GLY A 122 -4.65 5.21 -0.25
CA GLY A 122 -5.60 5.96 -1.07
C GLY A 122 -5.33 7.46 -1.17
N PHE A 123 -4.94 8.12 -0.07
CA PHE A 123 -4.57 9.55 -0.11
C PHE A 123 -3.29 9.82 -0.91
N LEU A 124 -2.29 8.95 -0.81
CA LEU A 124 -1.02 9.12 -1.53
C LEU A 124 -1.22 8.91 -3.04
N ILE A 125 -2.02 7.91 -3.43
CA ILE A 125 -2.38 7.67 -4.83
C ILE A 125 -3.18 8.84 -5.40
N ALA A 126 -4.20 9.33 -4.69
CA ALA A 126 -4.98 10.46 -5.15
C ALA A 126 -4.14 11.75 -5.25
N ALA A 127 -3.20 11.96 -4.32
CA ALA A 127 -2.25 13.08 -4.40
C ALA A 127 -1.30 12.95 -5.61
N ASN A 128 -0.80 11.74 -5.90
CA ASN A 128 -0.02 11.45 -7.11
C ASN A 128 -0.84 11.75 -8.37
N ASN A 129 -2.09 11.29 -8.43
CA ASN A 129 -2.97 11.55 -9.57
C ASN A 129 -3.22 13.04 -9.73
N TYR A 130 -3.48 13.77 -8.65
CA TYR A 130 -3.62 15.23 -8.69
C TYR A 130 -2.37 15.90 -9.25
N LEU A 131 -1.18 15.54 -8.76
CA LEU A 131 0.08 16.11 -9.23
C LEU A 131 0.28 15.85 -10.72
N ARG A 132 0.08 14.60 -11.19
CA ARG A 132 0.20 14.21 -12.61
C ARG A 132 -0.75 14.99 -13.52
N HIS A 133 -1.96 15.28 -13.07
CA HIS A 133 -2.94 16.05 -13.87
C HIS A 133 -2.69 17.56 -13.90
N HIS A 134 -1.99 18.12 -12.91
CA HIS A 134 -1.83 19.57 -12.75
C HIS A 134 -0.42 20.07 -13.03
N ASN A 135 0.51 19.18 -13.41
CA ASN A 135 1.89 19.53 -13.69
C ASN A 135 2.37 18.84 -14.97
N ASP A 136 3.27 19.49 -15.69
CA ASP A 136 3.97 18.92 -16.84
C ASP A 136 5.19 18.12 -16.35
N PHE A 137 5.04 16.80 -16.24
CA PHE A 137 6.10 15.91 -15.78
C PHE A 137 7.25 15.76 -16.79
N ASP A 138 6.99 15.95 -18.08
CA ASP A 138 8.00 15.85 -19.13
C ASP A 138 8.99 17.04 -19.07
N SER A 139 8.54 18.17 -18.52
CA SER A 139 9.38 19.35 -18.27
C SER A 139 10.27 19.23 -17.03
N LEU A 140 10.07 18.21 -16.17
CA LEU A 140 10.84 18.07 -14.93
C LEU A 140 12.26 17.57 -15.20
N SER A 141 13.24 18.22 -14.55
CA SER A 141 14.61 17.71 -14.49
C SER A 141 14.66 16.31 -13.88
N ASP A 142 15.69 15.52 -14.24
CA ASP A 142 15.89 14.19 -13.67
C ASP A 142 15.97 14.19 -12.14
N GLU A 143 16.50 15.26 -11.55
CA GLU A 143 16.56 15.43 -10.09
C GLU A 143 15.17 15.60 -9.49
N ALA A 144 14.34 16.46 -10.09
CA ALA A 144 12.96 16.66 -9.66
C ALA A 144 12.13 15.38 -9.83
N GLN A 145 12.33 14.63 -10.92
CA GLN A 145 11.67 13.35 -11.11
C GLN A 145 12.10 12.29 -10.09
N ARG A 146 13.40 12.22 -9.75
CA ARG A 146 13.90 11.33 -8.69
C ARG A 146 13.31 11.72 -7.33
N LYS A 147 13.30 13.01 -7.00
CA LYS A 147 12.67 13.51 -5.76
C LYS A 147 11.20 13.11 -5.71
N TYR A 148 10.47 13.33 -6.80
CA TYR A 148 9.05 12.95 -6.91
C TYR A 148 8.83 11.47 -6.61
N ARG A 149 9.58 10.59 -7.29
CA ARG A 149 9.40 9.14 -7.16
C ARG A 149 9.78 8.59 -5.80
N HIS A 150 10.76 9.18 -5.12
CA HIS A 150 11.36 8.58 -3.91
C HIS A 150 11.18 9.37 -2.62
N GLN A 151 10.86 10.67 -2.69
CA GLN A 151 10.93 11.59 -1.55
C GLN A 151 9.67 12.43 -1.35
N THR A 152 8.67 12.34 -2.24
CA THR A 152 7.43 13.10 -2.11
C THR A 152 6.37 12.40 -1.28
N PHE A 153 6.23 11.07 -1.39
CA PHE A 153 5.14 10.32 -0.74
C PHE A 153 5.67 9.42 0.37
N HIS A 154 5.09 9.57 1.56
CA HIS A 154 5.46 8.81 2.75
C HIS A 154 4.23 8.30 3.49
N GLY A 155 4.28 7.08 3.98
CA GLY A 155 3.20 6.52 4.78
C GLY A 155 3.71 5.63 5.90
N MET A 156 2.85 5.37 6.88
CA MET A 156 3.08 4.32 7.88
C MET A 156 1.81 3.50 8.08
N GLU A 157 1.98 2.19 8.13
CA GLU A 157 0.88 1.22 8.31
C GLU A 157 1.28 0.15 9.32
N LEU A 158 0.40 -0.10 10.28
CA LEU A 158 0.63 -0.99 11.41
C LEU A 158 0.33 -2.45 11.08
N VAL A 159 -0.55 -2.72 10.13
CA VAL A 159 -1.03 -4.06 9.80
C VAL A 159 -0.30 -4.61 8.58
N GLN A 160 0.42 -5.71 8.75
CA GLN A 160 1.31 -6.27 7.73
C GLN A 160 0.60 -6.57 6.39
N ASP A 161 -0.61 -7.14 6.45
CA ASP A 161 -1.38 -7.45 5.25
C ASP A 161 -1.83 -6.18 4.53
N THR A 162 -2.28 -5.16 5.27
CA THR A 162 -2.65 -3.86 4.72
C THR A 162 -1.43 -3.14 4.12
N HIS A 163 -0.28 -3.21 4.80
CA HIS A 163 0.99 -2.67 4.33
C HIS A 163 1.42 -3.30 3.00
N ARG A 164 1.27 -4.62 2.84
CA ARG A 164 1.49 -5.32 1.57
C ARG A 164 0.61 -4.77 0.46
N LEU A 165 -0.69 -4.56 0.73
CA LEU A 165 -1.62 -4.01 -0.25
C LEU A 165 -1.23 -2.58 -0.65
N ALA A 166 -0.81 -1.76 0.32
CA ALA A 166 -0.30 -0.40 0.09
C ALA A 166 0.95 -0.39 -0.80
N LEU A 167 1.96 -1.22 -0.51
CA LEU A 167 3.17 -1.30 -1.32
C LEU A 167 2.88 -1.72 -2.75
N MET A 168 2.01 -2.72 -2.95
CA MET A 168 1.56 -3.13 -4.28
C MET A 168 0.84 -1.99 -5.00
N ASN A 169 -0.03 -1.26 -4.29
CA ASN A 169 -0.78 -0.16 -4.86
C ASN A 169 0.14 0.99 -5.33
N MET A 170 1.08 1.40 -4.47
CA MET A 170 2.11 2.39 -4.79
C MET A 170 2.95 1.95 -6.00
N LEU A 171 3.37 0.68 -6.02
CA LEU A 171 4.14 0.12 -7.12
C LEU A 171 3.34 0.15 -8.43
N LEU A 172 2.07 -0.25 -8.43
CA LEU A 172 1.25 -0.21 -9.65
C LEU A 172 1.08 1.22 -10.17
N HIS A 173 1.03 2.23 -9.29
CA HIS A 173 0.93 3.65 -9.67
C HIS A 173 2.29 4.34 -9.94
N GLY A 174 3.38 3.58 -10.10
CA GLY A 174 4.68 4.16 -10.46
C GLY A 174 5.41 4.87 -9.33
N LEU A 175 4.95 4.69 -8.08
CA LEU A 175 5.56 5.29 -6.90
C LEU A 175 6.54 4.31 -6.26
N GLU A 176 7.78 4.76 -6.10
CA GLU A 176 8.87 4.00 -5.46
C GLU A 176 9.19 4.56 -4.06
N GLY A 177 8.44 5.57 -3.63
CA GLY A 177 8.42 6.16 -2.30
C GLY A 177 7.75 5.22 -1.29
N GLY A 178 8.12 5.39 -0.02
CA GLY A 178 7.94 4.35 0.99
C GLY A 178 6.65 4.47 1.79
N VAL A 179 6.04 3.31 2.03
CA VAL A 179 5.16 3.08 3.18
C VAL A 179 5.95 2.23 4.13
N THR A 180 6.12 2.69 5.36
CA THR A 180 6.85 1.96 6.40
C THR A 180 5.88 1.09 7.18
N PHE A 181 6.23 -0.18 7.37
CA PHE A 181 5.55 -1.00 8.36
C PHE A 181 5.94 -0.53 9.76
N GLY A 182 4.99 -0.08 10.56
CA GLY A 182 5.28 0.44 11.89
C GLY A 182 4.07 1.06 12.60
N ASP A 183 4.26 1.34 13.89
CA ASP A 183 3.32 2.02 14.76
C ASP A 183 3.62 3.52 14.80
N THR A 184 2.76 4.31 14.17
CA THR A 184 2.90 5.77 14.11
C THR A 184 2.77 6.47 15.47
N LEU A 185 2.30 5.77 16.51
CA LEU A 185 2.29 6.26 17.88
C LEU A 185 3.40 5.73 18.76
N SER A 186 4.28 4.92 18.19
CA SER A 186 5.56 4.59 18.80
C SER A 186 6.65 5.53 18.29
N ASP A 187 7.88 5.33 18.78
CA ASP A 187 9.07 6.02 18.30
C ASP A 187 9.40 5.74 16.82
N GLU A 188 8.76 4.73 16.20
CA GLU A 188 8.90 4.41 14.78
C GLU A 188 8.51 5.59 13.87
N HIS A 189 7.62 6.48 14.34
CA HIS A 189 7.24 7.71 13.63
C HIS A 189 8.44 8.58 13.22
N LYS A 190 9.57 8.48 13.93
CA LYS A 190 10.81 9.22 13.66
C LYS A 190 11.47 8.82 12.33
N SER A 191 11.07 7.67 11.77
CA SER A 191 11.48 7.26 10.42
C SER A 191 10.81 8.07 9.31
N LEU A 192 9.69 8.74 9.61
CA LEU A 192 8.99 9.59 8.65
C LEU A 192 9.66 10.99 8.62
N PRO A 193 9.90 11.55 7.43
CA PRO A 193 10.45 12.90 7.31
C PRO A 193 9.43 13.95 7.78
N PRO A 194 9.87 15.18 8.12
CA PRO A 194 8.96 16.28 8.36
C PRO A 194 8.06 16.54 7.14
N ALA A 195 6.75 16.42 7.33
CA ALA A 195 5.76 16.64 6.28
C ALA A 195 5.48 18.12 6.04
N THR A 196 5.25 18.50 4.78
CA THR A 196 4.64 19.80 4.44
C THR A 196 3.13 19.69 4.28
N LEU A 197 2.63 18.48 3.97
CA LEU A 197 1.22 18.18 3.83
C LEU A 197 0.91 16.82 4.45
N ILE A 198 -0.11 16.75 5.31
CA ILE A 198 -0.63 15.50 5.87
C ILE A 198 -2.04 15.27 5.33
N LEU A 199 -2.25 14.08 4.75
CA LEU A 199 -3.54 13.61 4.25
C LEU A 199 -3.76 12.23 4.86
N SER A 200 -4.79 12.07 5.69
CA SER A 200 -4.98 10.84 6.44
C SER A 200 -6.41 10.65 6.90
N ASN A 201 -6.80 9.39 7.08
CA ASN A 201 -8.01 8.99 7.78
C ASN A 201 -7.66 8.01 8.90
N PRO A 202 -7.28 8.52 10.10
CA PRO A 202 -6.91 7.69 11.22
C PRO A 202 -8.05 6.75 11.68
N PRO A 203 -7.73 5.59 12.28
CA PRO A 203 -8.74 4.61 12.67
C PRO A 203 -9.73 5.18 13.72
N PHE A 204 -11.03 5.05 13.47
CA PHE A 204 -12.08 5.53 14.38
C PHE A 204 -12.28 4.66 15.65
N GLY A 205 -11.75 3.44 15.66
CA GLY A 205 -11.95 2.43 16.72
C GLY A 205 -10.94 2.51 17.87
N THR A 206 -11.08 1.62 18.86
CA THR A 206 -10.07 1.44 19.91
C THR A 206 -9.03 0.38 19.49
N LYS A 207 -7.75 0.76 19.48
CA LYS A 207 -6.58 -0.11 19.18
C LYS A 207 -6.74 -1.55 19.68
N LYS A 208 -6.79 -2.50 18.74
CA LYS A 208 -6.61 -3.94 19.01
C LYS A 208 -5.12 -4.29 18.82
N GLY A 209 -4.33 -4.18 19.89
CA GLY A 209 -2.90 -4.53 19.93
C GLY A 209 -1.94 -3.34 19.76
N GLY A 210 -0.75 -3.36 20.40
CA GLY A 210 0.29 -2.32 20.27
C GLY A 210 0.43 -1.29 21.42
N GLY A 211 -0.03 -1.62 22.63
CA GLY A 211 0.28 -0.80 23.83
C GLY A 211 -0.34 0.61 23.86
N LEU A 212 0.06 1.42 24.83
CA LEU A 212 -0.26 2.85 24.89
C LEU A 212 0.69 3.62 23.95
N PRO A 213 0.29 4.81 23.44
CA PRO A 213 1.22 5.69 22.74
C PRO A 213 2.50 5.90 23.56
N THR A 214 3.68 5.75 22.93
CA THR A 214 4.97 5.98 23.59
C THR A 214 5.66 7.27 23.13
N ARG A 215 5.06 7.97 22.17
CA ARG A 215 5.53 9.26 21.66
C ARG A 215 5.57 10.35 22.72
N GLY A 216 6.74 10.98 22.85
CA GLY A 216 6.96 12.12 23.74
C GLY A 216 6.55 13.48 23.17
N ASP A 217 6.22 13.55 21.88
CA ASP A 217 5.88 14.80 21.16
C ASP A 217 4.36 15.04 21.04
N LEU A 218 3.53 14.13 21.53
CA LEU A 218 2.08 14.32 21.58
C LEU A 218 1.75 15.39 22.64
N THR A 219 1.17 16.49 22.19
CA THR A 219 0.76 17.61 23.07
C THR A 219 -0.39 17.24 24.01
N TYR A 220 -1.10 16.15 23.73
CA TYR A 220 -2.19 15.64 24.55
C TYR A 220 -1.98 14.15 24.85
N VAL A 221 -1.82 13.85 26.14
CA VAL A 221 -1.74 12.47 26.62
C VAL A 221 -3.13 11.86 26.58
N THR A 222 -3.29 10.79 25.81
CA THR A 222 -4.57 10.13 25.66
C THR A 222 -4.46 8.64 25.94
N SER A 223 -5.40 8.11 26.72
CA SER A 223 -5.68 6.68 26.78
C SER A 223 -6.68 6.27 25.68
N ASN A 224 -7.24 7.25 24.96
CA ASN A 224 -8.10 7.03 23.82
C ASN A 224 -7.23 6.58 22.64
N LYS A 225 -7.45 5.34 22.26
CA LYS A 225 -6.67 4.57 21.31
C LYS A 225 -6.97 4.88 19.84
N GLN A 226 -7.58 6.04 19.56
CA GLN A 226 -8.09 6.44 18.24
C GLN A 226 -7.06 7.19 17.40
N PHE A 227 -6.10 7.84 18.05
CA PHE A 227 -4.91 8.36 17.37
C PHE A 227 -3.76 7.33 17.38
N ALA A 228 -4.04 6.18 18.03
CA ALA A 228 -3.36 4.96 18.52
C ALA A 228 -2.53 4.04 17.62
#